data_AF-G4RGF6-F1
#
_entry.id   AF-G4RGF6-F1
#
_cell.length_a   1.000
_cell.length_b   1.000
_cell.length_c   1.000
_cell.angle_alpha   90.00
_cell.angle_beta   90.00
_cell.angle_gamma   90.00
#
_symmetry.space_group_name_H-M   'P 1'
#
loop_
_entity.id
_entity.type
_entity.pdbx_description
1 polymer ?
#
loop_
_entity_poly.entity_id
_entity_poly.type
_entity_poly.pdbx_seq_one_letter_code
_entity_poly.pdbx_strand_id
1 'polypeptide(L)'
;MAVISLALVQPAIAQDEHESVGFGWPMADQEGHQAVGAGSGGAFGGEAIAAQNGEVPDGIDQLERDIFTSDDFYQDADLWSDPRYFRCNSPMGLESQWGAYGNAIIGDNPPASGAWGFCEADYPREEIVSPYPFATAQEHYEALLAEAEDDGATLKRAMADLPDWNGVYTDSSENWFWGRIIQATTIVSLLTPEYQKRFVQEAYHHANTNAAMWPSQYCWPEGFLRRWHEHSVRDHQVLMNEDIIQILTGVADNFLTQIHIDEEFTIEEGSVPRLGEAVPRWYGETIGFWNGDNLITWTSNIQGWMTHGGFEHSNLMQTVEVYSPETDDQGNLIGLRHEAIIYDPEALVEPIRMVRVLERLGEFDERDPYIFVECNPTIYPVDGRAQPVSPGQVIDYLVPDWFGRPWAQMWERFHEEGMERPENEALFGF
;
A
#
# COMPACT_ATOMS: atom_id res chain seq x y z
N MET A 1 32.80 50.66 41.42
CA MET A 1 31.77 50.44 40.40
C MET A 1 31.92 49.00 39.91
N ALA A 2 31.11 48.09 40.46
CA ALA A 2 31.00 46.73 39.98
C ALA A 2 29.55 46.57 39.50
N VAL A 3 29.38 46.30 38.21
CA VAL A 3 28.07 46.09 37.58
C VAL A 3 27.72 44.62 37.76
N ILE A 4 26.68 44.36 38.55
CA ILE A 4 26.06 43.04 38.68
C ILE A 4 25.09 42.90 37.51
N SER A 5 25.41 42.06 36.53
CA SER A 5 24.45 41.61 35.53
C SER A 5 23.51 40.60 36.16
N LEU A 6 22.24 40.97 36.33
CA LEU A 6 21.15 40.03 36.55
C LEU A 6 20.89 39.29 35.23
N ALA A 7 21.22 38.00 35.18
CA ALA A 7 20.72 37.11 34.14
C ALA A 7 19.24 36.80 34.47
N LEU A 8 18.33 37.34 33.66
CA LEU A 8 16.93 36.93 33.64
C LEU A 8 16.88 35.52 33.04
N VAL A 9 16.66 34.52 33.89
CA VAL A 9 16.28 33.17 33.45
C VAL A 9 14.84 33.27 32.97
N GLN A 10 14.62 33.16 31.65
CA GLN A 10 13.29 32.89 31.13
C GLN A 10 12.89 31.47 31.55
N PRO A 11 11.64 31.25 31.99
CA PRO A 11 11.18 29.89 32.23
C PRO A 11 11.18 29.16 30.89
N ALA A 12 11.88 28.04 30.82
CA ALA A 12 11.65 27.05 29.78
C ALA A 12 10.18 26.62 29.93
N ILE A 13 9.36 26.96 28.93
CA ILE A 13 8.08 26.29 28.75
C ILE A 13 8.47 24.87 28.34
N ALA A 14 8.40 23.95 29.30
CA ALA A 14 8.28 22.54 28.97
C ALA A 14 6.91 22.40 28.30
N GLN A 15 6.88 22.31 26.97
CA GLN A 15 5.84 21.53 26.32
C GLN A 15 6.15 20.09 26.73
N ASP A 16 5.34 19.55 27.63
CA ASP A 16 5.23 18.10 27.72
C ASP A 16 4.91 17.63 26.30
N GLU A 17 5.81 16.88 25.67
CA GLU A 17 5.51 16.15 24.44
C GLU A 17 4.39 15.17 24.81
N HIS A 18 3.14 15.59 24.67
CA HIS A 18 2.01 14.69 24.82
C HIS A 18 2.11 13.68 23.69
N GLU A 19 2.51 12.46 24.04
CA GLU A 19 2.52 11.33 23.12
C GLU A 19 1.07 10.98 22.80
N SER A 20 0.69 11.12 21.52
CA SER A 20 -0.67 10.83 21.08
C SER A 20 -1.04 9.38 21.36
N VAL A 21 -2.33 9.13 21.62
CA VAL A 21 -2.88 7.79 21.81
C VAL A 21 -2.92 6.96 20.53
N GLY A 22 -2.75 7.59 19.36
CA GLY A 22 -3.09 6.97 18.07
C GLY A 22 -2.20 7.32 16.87
N PHE A 23 -1.14 8.10 17.01
CA PHE A 23 -0.16 8.33 15.93
C PHE A 23 1.23 8.68 16.49
N GLY A 24 2.24 8.74 15.62
CA GLY A 24 3.60 9.16 15.98
C GLY A 24 4.46 8.09 16.65
N TRP A 25 4.05 6.81 16.62
CA TRP A 25 4.84 5.74 17.24
C TRP A 25 6.13 5.51 16.44
N PRO A 26 7.30 5.31 17.09
CA PRO A 26 8.55 5.07 16.38
C PRO A 26 8.45 3.89 15.40
N MET A 27 9.23 3.93 14.31
CA MET A 27 9.29 2.87 13.32
C MET A 27 10.75 2.63 12.94
N ALA A 28 11.11 1.38 12.67
CA ALA A 28 12.41 1.05 12.09
C ALA A 28 12.63 1.80 10.77
N ASP A 29 13.84 2.33 10.60
CA ASP A 29 14.25 3.06 9.40
C ASP A 29 14.18 2.16 8.17
N GLN A 30 13.29 2.47 7.23
CA GLN A 30 13.05 1.67 6.02
C GLN A 30 14.13 1.87 4.95
N GLU A 31 14.71 3.08 4.82
CA GLU A 31 15.63 3.45 3.75
C GLU A 31 16.96 2.67 3.78
N GLY A 32 17.38 2.26 4.98
CA GLY A 32 18.59 1.47 5.20
C GLY A 32 18.43 -0.04 5.01
N HIS A 33 17.22 -0.56 4.77
CA HIS A 33 17.01 -2.01 4.67
C HIS A 33 17.59 -2.59 3.39
N GLN A 34 18.14 -3.80 3.51
CA GLN A 34 18.60 -4.58 2.38
C GLN A 34 17.41 -5.04 1.53
N ALA A 35 17.53 -4.96 0.21
CA ALA A 35 16.60 -5.63 -0.70
C ALA A 35 16.58 -7.15 -0.45
N VAL A 36 15.39 -7.71 -0.34
CA VAL A 36 15.16 -9.10 0.08
C VAL A 36 15.11 -10.05 -1.10
N GLY A 37 14.38 -9.69 -2.15
CA GLY A 37 14.11 -10.55 -3.30
C GLY A 37 15.16 -10.52 -4.40
N ALA A 38 15.12 -11.55 -5.25
CA ALA A 38 15.91 -11.63 -6.45
C ALA A 38 15.41 -10.59 -7.47
N GLY A 39 16.28 -9.68 -7.88
CA GLY A 39 15.93 -8.62 -8.81
C GLY A 39 17.13 -8.03 -9.53
N SER A 40 16.84 -7.34 -10.63
CA SER A 40 17.83 -6.55 -11.35
C SER A 40 17.25 -5.20 -11.72
N GLY A 41 18.10 -4.19 -11.92
CA GLY A 41 17.71 -2.88 -12.43
C GLY A 41 17.60 -1.81 -11.35
N GLY A 42 17.05 -0.66 -11.75
CA GLY A 42 17.02 0.55 -10.92
C GLY A 42 16.19 0.37 -9.64
N ALA A 43 15.08 -0.37 -9.73
CA ALA A 43 14.21 -0.65 -8.58
C ALA A 43 14.95 -1.40 -7.46
N PHE A 44 16.00 -2.17 -7.76
CA PHE A 44 16.83 -2.88 -6.77
C PHE A 44 18.17 -2.20 -6.47
N GLY A 45 18.41 -1.00 -7.01
CA GLY A 45 19.71 -0.34 -6.90
C GLY A 45 20.84 -1.09 -7.63
N GLY A 46 20.53 -1.99 -8.55
CA GLY A 46 21.50 -2.86 -9.22
C GLY A 46 21.02 -4.30 -9.32
N GLU A 47 21.94 -5.25 -9.11
CA GLU A 47 21.63 -6.68 -9.03
C GLU A 47 21.57 -7.11 -7.55
N ALA A 48 20.45 -7.69 -7.15
CA ALA A 48 20.22 -8.23 -5.82
C ALA A 48 19.78 -9.69 -5.98
N ILE A 49 20.71 -10.65 -5.94
CA ILE A 49 20.42 -12.07 -6.15
C ILE A 49 21.32 -12.92 -5.25
N ALA A 50 20.75 -13.83 -4.47
CA ALA A 50 21.52 -14.72 -3.59
C ALA A 50 22.03 -15.96 -4.32
N ALA A 51 21.21 -16.54 -5.21
CA ALA A 51 21.60 -17.63 -6.10
C ALA A 51 20.77 -17.58 -7.38
N GLN A 52 21.37 -17.96 -8.52
CA GLN A 52 20.77 -17.85 -9.84
C GLN A 52 20.46 -19.22 -10.44
N ASN A 53 19.57 -19.25 -11.44
CA ASN A 53 19.38 -20.39 -12.33
C ASN A 53 19.00 -21.69 -11.58
N GLY A 54 18.23 -21.57 -10.50
CA GLY A 54 17.80 -22.67 -9.64
C GLY A 54 18.85 -23.18 -8.65
N GLU A 55 20.04 -22.59 -8.60
CA GLU A 55 21.01 -22.88 -7.53
C GLU A 55 20.44 -22.45 -6.18
N VAL A 56 20.80 -23.20 -5.13
CA VAL A 56 20.35 -22.93 -3.76
C VAL A 56 21.48 -22.20 -3.01
N PRO A 57 21.19 -21.10 -2.29
CA PRO A 57 22.20 -20.40 -1.50
C PRO A 57 22.87 -21.31 -0.46
N ASP A 58 24.14 -21.05 -0.17
CA ASP A 58 24.91 -21.81 0.83
C ASP A 58 24.19 -21.82 2.19
N GLY A 59 24.03 -23.01 2.77
CA GLY A 59 23.41 -23.18 4.09
C GLY A 59 21.88 -23.24 4.10
N ILE A 60 21.23 -23.14 2.94
CA ILE A 60 19.78 -23.30 2.81
C ILE A 60 19.44 -24.73 2.36
N ASP A 61 18.58 -25.41 3.13
CA ASP A 61 17.99 -26.68 2.73
C ASP A 61 16.69 -26.39 1.94
N GLN A 62 16.70 -26.63 0.63
CA GLN A 62 15.54 -26.43 -0.24
C GLN A 62 14.37 -27.36 0.14
N LEU A 63 13.14 -26.84 0.02
CA LEU A 63 11.92 -27.64 0.15
C LEU A 63 11.74 -28.58 -1.04
N GLU A 64 11.04 -29.71 -0.87
CA GLU A 64 10.73 -30.61 -2.00
C GLU A 64 9.91 -29.90 -3.08
N ARG A 65 9.09 -28.93 -2.67
CA ARG A 65 8.28 -28.07 -3.53
C ARG A 65 8.31 -26.63 -3.04
N ASP A 66 8.36 -25.71 -3.99
CA ASP A 66 8.29 -24.27 -3.77
C ASP A 66 7.39 -23.64 -4.83
N ILE A 67 7.14 -22.33 -4.74
CA ILE A 67 6.24 -21.62 -5.65
C ILE A 67 6.63 -21.75 -7.13
N PHE A 68 7.92 -21.95 -7.44
CA PHE A 68 8.44 -22.08 -8.80
C PHE A 68 8.36 -23.52 -9.34
N THR A 69 8.21 -24.52 -8.46
CA THR A 69 8.11 -25.94 -8.83
C THR A 69 6.74 -26.54 -8.57
N SER A 70 5.83 -25.78 -7.97
CA SER A 70 4.46 -26.21 -7.73
C SER A 70 3.62 -26.23 -9.01
N ASP A 71 2.87 -27.32 -9.17
CA ASP A 71 1.82 -27.46 -10.18
C ASP A 71 0.43 -27.09 -9.62
N ASP A 72 0.32 -26.92 -8.30
CA ASP A 72 -0.92 -26.59 -7.59
C ASP A 72 -0.59 -25.92 -6.25
N PHE A 73 -0.56 -24.58 -6.25
CA PHE A 73 -0.18 -23.81 -5.08
C PHE A 73 -1.20 -23.95 -3.94
N TYR A 74 -2.45 -24.33 -4.21
CA TYR A 74 -3.47 -24.53 -3.18
C TYR A 74 -3.13 -25.70 -2.24
N GLN A 75 -2.50 -26.75 -2.78
CA GLN A 75 -2.08 -27.92 -2.02
C GLN A 75 -0.85 -27.66 -1.15
N ASP A 76 -0.23 -26.49 -1.32
CA ASP A 76 0.99 -26.10 -0.61
C ASP A 76 0.72 -25.15 0.56
N ALA A 77 -0.54 -25.00 0.98
CA ALA A 77 -0.94 -24.03 2.02
C ALA A 77 -0.11 -24.12 3.31
N ASP A 78 0.24 -25.35 3.73
CA ASP A 78 1.07 -25.60 4.92
C ASP A 78 2.52 -25.09 4.76
N LEU A 79 2.97 -24.82 3.53
CA LEU A 79 4.32 -24.32 3.21
C LEU A 79 4.38 -22.79 3.10
N TRP A 80 3.26 -22.08 2.96
CA TRP A 80 3.26 -20.63 2.71
C TRP A 80 3.85 -19.79 3.85
N SER A 81 3.97 -20.35 5.06
CA SER A 81 4.62 -19.69 6.18
C SER A 81 6.15 -19.86 6.20
N ASP A 82 6.69 -20.75 5.36
CA ASP A 82 8.13 -21.01 5.25
C ASP A 82 8.75 -20.10 4.18
N PRO A 83 9.71 -19.22 4.51
CA PRO A 83 10.40 -18.35 3.55
C PRO A 83 10.89 -19.06 2.29
N ARG A 84 11.28 -20.33 2.42
CA ARG A 84 11.83 -21.13 1.34
C ARG A 84 10.78 -21.50 0.29
N TYR A 85 9.49 -21.47 0.62
CA TYR A 85 8.41 -21.65 -0.37
C TYR A 85 8.46 -20.57 -1.46
N PHE A 86 8.82 -19.35 -1.10
CA PHE A 86 9.01 -18.26 -2.06
C PHE A 86 10.48 -18.09 -2.49
N ARG A 87 11.35 -19.06 -2.15
CA ARG A 87 12.82 -18.94 -2.31
C ARG A 87 13.37 -17.66 -1.67
N CYS A 88 12.80 -17.27 -0.53
CA CYS A 88 13.12 -16.05 0.22
C CYS A 88 12.98 -14.78 -0.62
N ASN A 89 12.08 -14.77 -1.60
CA ASN A 89 11.81 -13.58 -2.39
C ASN A 89 10.84 -12.63 -1.69
N SER A 90 10.98 -11.36 -2.06
CA SER A 90 9.98 -10.34 -1.82
C SER A 90 8.89 -10.38 -2.91
N PRO A 91 7.70 -9.79 -2.67
CA PRO A 91 6.66 -9.71 -3.70
C PRO A 91 7.18 -9.09 -5.01
N MET A 92 7.94 -8.00 -4.92
CA MET A 92 8.57 -7.35 -6.07
C MET A 92 9.61 -8.26 -6.73
N GLY A 93 10.37 -9.03 -5.95
CA GLY A 93 11.34 -9.99 -6.47
C GLY A 93 10.70 -11.11 -7.29
N LEU A 94 9.54 -11.62 -6.86
CA LEU A 94 8.81 -12.69 -7.56
C LEU A 94 8.42 -12.29 -8.98
N GLU A 95 7.92 -11.07 -9.19
CA GLU A 95 7.57 -10.57 -10.52
C GLU A 95 8.77 -10.06 -11.33
N SER A 96 9.81 -9.59 -10.65
CA SER A 96 11.05 -9.10 -11.29
C SER A 96 11.77 -10.15 -12.10
N GLN A 97 11.63 -11.43 -11.75
CA GLN A 97 12.41 -12.49 -12.39
C GLN A 97 12.12 -12.64 -13.89
N TRP A 98 10.91 -12.30 -14.31
CA TRP A 98 10.49 -12.28 -15.71
C TRP A 98 10.80 -10.95 -16.43
N GLY A 99 11.42 -9.99 -15.74
CA GLY A 99 11.84 -8.71 -16.31
C GLY A 99 10.86 -7.56 -16.07
N ALA A 100 10.00 -7.63 -15.05
CA ALA A 100 9.05 -6.55 -14.73
C ALA A 100 9.76 -5.20 -14.46
N TYR A 101 10.86 -5.22 -13.69
CA TYR A 101 11.61 -4.01 -13.27
C TYR A 101 13.07 -3.97 -13.76
N GLY A 102 13.44 -4.85 -14.67
CA GLY A 102 14.82 -4.98 -15.12
C GLY A 102 15.02 -6.07 -16.17
N ASN A 103 16.23 -6.63 -16.21
CA ASN A 103 16.49 -7.78 -17.05
C ASN A 103 15.81 -9.02 -16.44
N ALA A 104 15.32 -9.90 -17.31
CA ALA A 104 14.84 -11.21 -16.88
C ALA A 104 16.02 -12.02 -16.30
N ILE A 105 15.82 -12.57 -15.10
CA ILE A 105 16.83 -13.34 -14.34
C ILE A 105 16.34 -14.73 -13.96
N ILE A 106 15.16 -15.14 -14.43
CA ILE A 106 14.57 -16.44 -14.08
C ILE A 106 15.36 -17.64 -14.60
N GLY A 107 16.34 -17.44 -15.49
CA GLY A 107 17.29 -18.47 -15.91
C GLY A 107 16.85 -19.31 -17.11
N ASP A 108 17.54 -20.43 -17.30
CA ASP A 108 17.52 -21.26 -18.50
C ASP A 108 16.42 -22.35 -18.50
N ASN A 109 15.78 -22.62 -17.35
CA ASN A 109 14.72 -23.61 -17.21
C ASN A 109 13.54 -23.08 -16.39
N PRO A 110 12.89 -21.98 -16.84
CA PRO A 110 11.80 -21.40 -16.09
C PRO A 110 10.54 -22.30 -16.14
N PRO A 111 9.68 -22.27 -15.09
CA PRO A 111 9.86 -21.46 -13.87
C PRO A 111 10.85 -22.06 -12.87
N ALA A 112 11.17 -23.36 -12.96
CA ALA A 112 11.96 -24.08 -11.96
C ALA A 112 13.34 -23.48 -11.66
N SER A 113 13.95 -22.76 -12.60
CA SER A 113 15.23 -22.05 -12.42
C SER A 113 15.13 -20.69 -11.72
N GLY A 114 13.98 -20.35 -11.12
CA GLY A 114 13.78 -19.12 -10.35
C GLY A 114 14.90 -18.82 -9.37
N ALA A 115 15.33 -17.56 -9.32
CA ALA A 115 16.41 -17.10 -8.47
C ALA A 115 15.98 -17.01 -7.00
N TRP A 116 16.95 -17.12 -6.10
CA TRP A 116 16.76 -16.98 -4.67
C TRP A 116 17.05 -15.54 -4.22
N GLY A 117 16.20 -15.06 -3.31
CA GLY A 117 16.46 -13.88 -2.50
C GLY A 117 17.32 -14.18 -1.27
N PHE A 118 17.46 -13.22 -0.39
CA PHE A 118 18.28 -13.29 0.82
C PHE A 118 17.43 -13.69 2.04
N CYS A 119 17.48 -14.95 2.45
CA CYS A 119 16.65 -15.49 3.54
C CYS A 119 16.84 -14.82 4.91
N GLU A 120 18.00 -14.20 5.16
CA GLU A 120 18.30 -13.49 6.40
C GLU A 120 17.85 -12.01 6.36
N ALA A 121 17.41 -11.51 5.21
CA ALA A 121 16.91 -10.14 5.05
C ALA A 121 15.39 -10.13 5.12
N ASP A 122 14.83 -9.22 5.90
CA ASP A 122 13.39 -8.96 5.97
C ASP A 122 13.11 -7.58 6.59
N TYR A 123 11.89 -7.09 6.40
CA TYR A 123 11.35 -5.98 7.18
C TYR A 123 10.50 -6.57 8.31
N PRO A 124 10.78 -6.25 9.59
CA PRO A 124 10.15 -6.95 10.71
C PRO A 124 8.64 -6.76 10.74
N ARG A 125 7.89 -7.86 10.93
CA ARG A 125 6.43 -7.84 11.04
C ARG A 125 5.94 -6.90 12.13
N GLU A 126 6.64 -6.85 13.26
CA GLU A 126 6.32 -6.00 14.41
C GLU A 126 6.40 -4.49 14.11
N GLU A 127 7.14 -4.10 13.06
CA GLU A 127 7.20 -2.70 12.61
C GLU A 127 6.02 -2.35 11.67
N ILE A 128 5.35 -3.37 11.12
CA ILE A 128 4.20 -3.24 10.22
C ILE A 128 2.89 -3.27 11.00
N VAL A 129 2.78 -4.13 12.01
CA VAL A 129 1.57 -4.21 12.85
C VAL A 129 1.34 -2.88 13.56
N SER A 130 0.09 -2.45 13.60
CA SER A 130 -0.29 -1.25 14.32
C SER A 130 0.04 -1.39 15.82
N PRO A 131 0.82 -0.48 16.42
CA PRO A 131 1.12 -0.51 17.85
C PRO A 131 -0.06 0.00 18.70
N TYR A 132 -1.09 0.55 18.06
CA TYR A 132 -2.21 1.19 18.75
C TYR A 132 -3.26 0.17 19.21
N PRO A 133 -3.90 0.39 20.37
CA PRO A 133 -4.76 -0.61 21.02
C PRO A 133 -6.16 -0.75 20.40
N PHE A 134 -6.44 -0.07 19.28
CA PHE A 134 -7.78 0.02 18.69
C PHE A 134 -8.04 -1.15 17.75
N ALA A 135 -9.21 -1.77 17.88
CA ALA A 135 -9.60 -2.90 17.03
C ALA A 135 -10.26 -2.42 15.73
N THR A 136 -10.79 -1.20 15.70
CA THR A 136 -11.49 -0.63 14.55
C THR A 136 -11.04 0.79 14.25
N ALA A 137 -11.18 1.20 12.98
CA ALA A 137 -10.94 2.58 12.55
C ALA A 137 -11.83 3.59 13.30
N GLN A 138 -13.08 3.20 13.62
CA GLN A 138 -14.00 4.04 14.38
C GLN A 138 -13.46 4.32 15.79
N GLU A 139 -13.10 3.28 16.54
CA GLU A 139 -12.54 3.44 17.90
C GLU A 139 -11.28 4.31 17.90
N HIS A 140 -10.43 4.14 16.88
CA HIS A 140 -9.21 4.90 16.73
C HIS A 140 -9.48 6.37 16.40
N TYR A 141 -10.34 6.65 15.42
CA TYR A 141 -10.70 8.01 15.02
C TYR A 141 -11.41 8.77 16.15
N GLU A 142 -12.35 8.11 16.84
CA GLU A 142 -13.06 8.70 17.99
C GLU A 142 -12.11 8.99 19.16
N ALA A 143 -11.10 8.14 19.40
CA ALA A 143 -10.08 8.39 20.42
C ALA A 143 -9.20 9.60 20.08
N LEU A 144 -8.80 9.75 18.81
CA LEU A 144 -8.03 10.91 18.35
C LEU A 144 -8.87 12.20 18.36
N LEU A 145 -10.17 12.10 18.10
CA LEU A 145 -11.09 13.23 18.19
C LEU A 145 -11.21 13.69 19.65
N ALA A 146 -11.38 12.76 20.59
CA ALA A 146 -11.41 13.07 22.02
C ALA A 146 -10.10 13.68 22.52
N GLU A 147 -8.94 13.16 22.07
CA GLU A 147 -7.64 13.77 22.35
C GLU A 147 -7.58 15.22 21.85
N ALA A 148 -8.02 15.48 20.62
CA ALA A 148 -8.04 16.83 20.05
C ALA A 148 -8.96 17.79 20.83
N GLU A 149 -10.11 17.31 21.31
CA GLU A 149 -11.01 18.09 22.16
C GLU A 149 -10.38 18.42 23.52
N ASP A 150 -9.69 17.45 24.14
CA ASP A 150 -8.97 17.62 25.41
C ASP A 150 -7.79 18.60 25.27
N ASP A 151 -7.10 18.58 24.13
CA ASP A 151 -6.07 19.55 23.75
C ASP A 151 -6.64 20.97 23.47
N GLY A 152 -7.96 21.10 23.35
CA GLY A 152 -8.63 22.34 22.98
C GLY A 152 -8.40 22.74 21.52
N ALA A 153 -8.22 21.76 20.64
CA ALA A 153 -7.96 21.96 19.23
C ALA A 153 -9.14 22.65 18.51
N THR A 154 -8.81 23.40 17.45
CA THR A 154 -9.80 23.92 16.52
C THR A 154 -9.99 22.91 15.39
N LEU A 155 -11.00 22.03 15.53
CA LEU A 155 -11.26 20.90 14.63
C LEU A 155 -11.52 21.32 13.17
N LYS A 156 -12.19 22.47 12.99
CA LYS A 156 -12.39 23.14 11.69
C LYS A 156 -11.77 24.53 11.70
N ARG A 157 -10.77 24.74 10.85
CA ARG A 157 -10.05 26.01 10.71
C ARG A 157 -10.68 26.86 9.62
N ALA A 158 -10.76 28.17 9.85
CA ALA A 158 -11.09 29.11 8.77
C ALA A 158 -9.96 29.12 7.74
N MET A 159 -10.28 29.46 6.49
CA MET A 159 -9.28 29.51 5.40
C MET A 159 -8.01 30.32 5.76
N ALA A 160 -8.15 31.40 6.54
CA ALA A 160 -7.03 32.26 6.94
C ALA A 160 -6.11 31.65 8.01
N ASP A 161 -6.56 30.59 8.70
CA ASP A 161 -5.87 29.92 9.79
C ASP A 161 -5.37 28.51 9.39
N LEU A 162 -5.59 28.11 8.13
CA LEU A 162 -5.04 26.87 7.59
C LEU A 162 -3.50 26.95 7.52
N PRO A 163 -2.80 25.82 7.73
CA PRO A 163 -1.35 25.80 7.56
C PRO A 163 -0.99 25.98 6.07
N ASP A 164 0.27 26.32 5.78
CA ASP A 164 0.72 26.52 4.40
C ASP A 164 1.17 25.20 3.76
N TRP A 165 0.22 24.29 3.51
CA TRP A 165 0.47 22.99 2.85
C TRP A 165 0.03 22.94 1.39
N ASN A 166 -0.49 24.04 0.85
CA ASN A 166 -0.82 24.06 -0.58
C ASN A 166 0.48 23.89 -1.38
N GLY A 167 0.49 22.93 -2.31
CA GLY A 167 1.68 22.73 -3.14
C GLY A 167 1.79 21.33 -3.71
N VAL A 168 3.00 21.04 -4.21
CA VAL A 168 3.36 19.77 -4.81
C VAL A 168 4.37 19.06 -3.93
N TYR A 169 4.13 17.77 -3.71
CA TYR A 169 4.96 16.90 -2.88
C TYR A 169 5.39 15.66 -3.67
N THR A 170 6.45 14.98 -3.26
CA THR A 170 6.83 13.67 -3.79
C THR A 170 6.99 12.67 -2.67
N ASP A 171 6.66 11.41 -2.95
CA ASP A 171 7.09 10.30 -2.11
C ASP A 171 8.57 10.03 -2.40
N SER A 172 9.44 10.16 -1.41
CA SER A 172 10.89 9.95 -1.54
C SER A 172 11.44 8.87 -0.62
N SER A 173 10.62 8.41 0.33
CA SER A 173 11.03 7.44 1.36
C SER A 173 10.75 6.02 0.91
N GLU A 174 11.73 5.13 1.06
CA GLU A 174 11.48 3.69 0.98
C GLU A 174 10.30 3.26 1.87
N ASN A 175 9.51 2.31 1.38
CA ASN A 175 8.34 1.78 2.07
C ASN A 175 8.25 0.25 1.92
N TRP A 176 8.00 -0.46 3.02
CA TRP A 176 7.84 -1.91 3.04
C TRP A 176 6.76 -2.38 2.05
N PHE A 177 5.72 -1.57 1.85
CA PHE A 177 4.60 -1.89 0.95
C PHE A 177 4.99 -1.86 -0.53
N TRP A 178 6.14 -1.28 -0.91
CA TRP A 178 6.68 -1.43 -2.27
C TRP A 178 7.14 -2.86 -2.56
N GLY A 179 7.26 -3.70 -1.52
CA GLY A 179 7.56 -5.12 -1.69
C GLY A 179 9.02 -5.39 -2.06
N ARG A 180 9.94 -4.44 -1.85
CA ARG A 180 11.38 -4.60 -2.10
C ARG A 180 12.14 -5.16 -0.90
N ILE A 181 11.84 -4.65 0.28
CA ILE A 181 12.59 -4.88 1.52
C ILE A 181 11.93 -5.88 2.48
N ILE A 182 10.85 -6.54 2.05
CA ILE A 182 10.04 -7.45 2.86
C ILE A 182 9.87 -8.81 2.17
N GLN A 183 9.91 -9.91 2.92
CA GLN A 183 9.64 -11.24 2.40
C GLN A 183 8.14 -11.44 2.10
N ALA A 184 7.84 -12.21 1.05
CA ALA A 184 6.46 -12.60 0.74
C ALA A 184 5.78 -13.34 1.91
N THR A 185 6.52 -14.13 2.67
CA THR A 185 6.01 -14.81 3.88
C THR A 185 5.60 -13.86 5.00
N THR A 186 6.27 -12.71 5.10
CA THR A 186 5.93 -11.70 6.11
C THR A 186 4.60 -11.05 5.75
N ILE A 187 4.33 -10.79 4.46
CA ILE A 187 3.00 -10.42 3.97
C ILE A 187 1.95 -11.50 4.29
N VAL A 188 2.23 -12.78 3.99
CA VAL A 188 1.32 -13.91 4.32
C VAL A 188 0.95 -13.91 5.81
N SER A 189 1.90 -13.60 6.70
CA SER A 189 1.68 -13.58 8.16
C SER A 189 0.73 -12.47 8.65
N LEU A 190 0.43 -11.48 7.82
CA LEU A 190 -0.49 -10.39 8.13
C LEU A 190 -1.94 -10.73 7.71
N LEU A 191 -2.13 -11.77 6.90
CA LEU A 191 -3.39 -12.04 6.21
C LEU A 191 -4.19 -13.17 6.85
N THR A 192 -5.52 -13.08 6.76
CA THR A 192 -6.42 -14.20 7.09
C THR A 192 -6.25 -15.34 6.08
N PRO A 193 -6.65 -16.59 6.40
CA PRO A 193 -6.43 -17.73 5.49
C PRO A 193 -6.98 -17.53 4.07
N GLU A 194 -8.14 -16.89 3.93
CA GLU A 194 -8.70 -16.57 2.61
C GLU A 194 -7.81 -15.60 1.85
N TYR A 195 -7.27 -14.57 2.50
CA TYR A 195 -6.44 -13.55 1.86
C TYR A 195 -4.99 -13.99 1.68
N GLN A 196 -4.48 -14.90 2.50
CA GLN A 196 -3.24 -15.63 2.22
C GLN A 196 -3.34 -16.35 0.89
N LYS A 197 -4.41 -17.12 0.68
CA LYS A 197 -4.66 -17.82 -0.58
C LYS A 197 -4.70 -16.87 -1.78
N ARG A 198 -5.33 -15.71 -1.65
CA ARG A 198 -5.41 -14.70 -2.73
C ARG A 198 -4.05 -14.07 -3.03
N PHE A 199 -3.28 -13.72 -2.01
CA PHE A 199 -1.93 -13.21 -2.19
C PHE A 199 -1.01 -14.26 -2.84
N VAL A 200 -1.08 -15.52 -2.41
CA VAL A 200 -0.28 -16.60 -3.01
C VAL A 200 -0.72 -16.94 -4.43
N GLN A 201 -2.01 -16.82 -4.75
CA GLN A 201 -2.51 -16.93 -6.12
C GLN A 201 -1.82 -15.89 -7.03
N GLU A 202 -1.80 -14.61 -6.63
CA GLU A 202 -1.09 -13.57 -7.38
C GLU A 202 0.42 -13.85 -7.49
N ALA A 203 1.06 -14.14 -6.36
CA ALA A 203 2.48 -14.48 -6.29
C ALA A 203 2.85 -15.66 -7.21
N TYR A 204 2.01 -16.69 -7.27
CA TYR A 204 2.19 -17.85 -8.13
C TYR A 204 2.08 -17.46 -9.61
N HIS A 205 1.09 -16.65 -9.97
CA HIS A 205 0.95 -16.22 -11.35
C HIS A 205 2.01 -15.21 -11.80
N HIS A 206 2.61 -14.47 -10.87
CA HIS A 206 3.79 -13.63 -11.13
C HIS A 206 5.05 -14.47 -11.31
N ALA A 207 5.32 -15.41 -10.41
CA ALA A 207 6.57 -16.17 -10.36
C ALA A 207 6.59 -17.38 -11.31
N ASN A 208 5.53 -18.18 -11.31
CA ASN A 208 5.51 -19.50 -11.96
C ASN A 208 4.99 -19.44 -13.40
N THR A 209 3.78 -18.95 -13.59
CA THR A 209 3.11 -19.01 -14.92
C THR A 209 3.35 -17.77 -15.78
N ASN A 210 3.98 -16.73 -15.24
CA ASN A 210 4.19 -15.43 -15.88
C ASN A 210 2.89 -14.89 -16.49
N ALA A 211 1.81 -14.95 -15.73
CA ALA A 211 0.46 -14.60 -16.14
C ALA A 211 -0.10 -13.48 -15.26
N ALA A 212 0.70 -12.45 -15.00
CA ALA A 212 0.29 -11.31 -14.21
C ALA A 212 -0.98 -10.63 -14.75
N MET A 213 -1.84 -10.16 -13.85
CA MET A 213 -3.10 -9.47 -14.15
C MET A 213 -3.09 -8.05 -13.60
N TRP A 214 -2.03 -7.30 -13.85
CA TRP A 214 -1.88 -5.95 -13.32
C TRP A 214 -2.97 -5.01 -13.85
N PRO A 215 -3.74 -4.33 -12.98
CA PRO A 215 -4.87 -3.50 -13.39
C PRO A 215 -4.51 -2.42 -14.44
N SER A 216 -3.36 -1.76 -14.25
CA SER A 216 -2.92 -0.64 -15.09
C SER A 216 -2.74 -1.01 -16.55
N GLN A 217 -2.38 -2.26 -16.84
CA GLN A 217 -2.20 -2.73 -18.21
C GLN A 217 -3.53 -2.75 -18.97
N TYR A 218 -4.64 -2.96 -18.27
CA TYR A 218 -5.96 -3.13 -18.86
C TYR A 218 -6.87 -1.90 -18.71
N CYS A 219 -6.33 -0.78 -18.20
CA CYS A 219 -7.13 0.39 -17.79
C CYS A 219 -8.20 0.04 -16.75
N TRP A 220 -7.87 -0.90 -15.86
CA TRP A 220 -8.74 -1.26 -14.74
C TRP A 220 -8.49 -0.29 -13.59
N PRO A 221 -9.47 -0.11 -12.68
CA PRO A 221 -9.24 0.63 -11.45
C PRO A 221 -8.03 0.08 -10.71
N GLU A 222 -7.22 0.97 -10.12
CA GLU A 222 -5.99 0.55 -9.46
C GLU A 222 -6.23 0.00 -8.04
N GLY A 223 -7.33 0.40 -7.40
CA GLY A 223 -7.62 0.06 -6.00
C GLY A 223 -6.97 1.03 -5.01
N PHE A 224 -7.51 1.08 -3.80
CA PHE A 224 -7.19 2.12 -2.83
C PHE A 224 -5.73 2.11 -2.35
N LEU A 225 -5.17 0.92 -2.09
CA LEU A 225 -3.80 0.77 -1.58
C LEU A 225 -2.73 1.15 -2.61
N ARG A 226 -3.06 1.28 -3.90
CA ARG A 226 -2.12 1.80 -4.91
C ARG A 226 -1.69 3.24 -4.64
N ARG A 227 -2.31 3.98 -3.70
CA ARG A 227 -1.82 5.29 -3.25
C ARG A 227 -0.45 5.24 -2.54
N TRP A 228 0.01 4.07 -2.10
CA TRP A 228 1.31 3.88 -1.43
C TRP A 228 2.38 3.18 -2.28
N HIS A 229 2.06 2.73 -3.49
CA HIS A 229 2.99 1.92 -4.28
C HIS A 229 3.84 2.79 -5.22
N GLU A 230 5.17 2.58 -5.27
CA GLU A 230 6.11 3.45 -6.01
C GLU A 230 5.77 3.63 -7.50
N HIS A 231 5.32 2.57 -8.17
CA HIS A 231 4.99 2.60 -9.59
C HIS A 231 3.57 3.07 -9.93
N SER A 232 2.79 3.51 -8.95
CA SER A 232 1.46 4.11 -9.21
C SER A 232 1.39 5.59 -8.89
N VAL A 233 2.30 6.14 -8.09
CA VAL A 233 2.29 7.55 -7.69
C VAL A 233 3.61 8.25 -8.03
N ARG A 234 3.55 9.58 -8.13
CA ARG A 234 4.73 10.45 -8.17
C ARG A 234 4.42 11.69 -7.35
N ASP A 235 4.10 12.78 -8.02
CA ASP A 235 3.78 14.06 -7.44
C ASP A 235 2.37 14.00 -6.82
N HIS A 236 2.26 14.43 -5.56
CA HIS A 236 1.02 14.63 -4.84
C HIS A 236 0.73 16.12 -4.79
N GLN A 237 -0.40 16.54 -5.36
CA GLN A 237 -0.89 17.91 -5.26
C GLN A 237 -1.86 18.02 -4.10
N VAL A 238 -1.51 18.81 -3.10
CA VAL A 238 -2.34 19.07 -1.92
C VAL A 238 -2.98 20.44 -2.10
N LEU A 239 -4.31 20.46 -2.21
CA LEU A 239 -5.10 21.68 -2.27
C LEU A 239 -6.03 21.74 -1.06
N MET A 240 -5.92 22.79 -0.27
CA MET A 240 -6.69 22.97 0.95
C MET A 240 -7.73 24.08 0.82
N ASN A 241 -8.91 23.78 1.35
CA ASN A 241 -9.97 24.72 1.66
C ASN A 241 -10.50 24.39 3.08
N GLU A 242 -11.25 25.31 3.69
CA GLU A 242 -11.81 25.16 5.04
C GLU A 242 -12.82 24.01 5.17
N ASP A 243 -13.48 23.64 4.06
CA ASP A 243 -14.48 22.56 4.02
C ASP A 243 -13.93 21.25 3.44
N ILE A 244 -13.02 21.33 2.48
CA ILE A 244 -12.53 20.17 1.72
C ILE A 244 -11.03 20.31 1.46
N ILE A 245 -10.28 19.26 1.77
CA ILE A 245 -8.88 19.10 1.35
C ILE A 245 -8.84 18.05 0.23
N GLN A 246 -8.11 18.36 -0.84
CA GLN A 246 -7.93 17.46 -1.98
C GLN A 246 -6.48 17.05 -2.10
N ILE A 247 -6.25 15.74 -2.22
CA ILE A 247 -4.95 15.18 -2.56
C ILE A 247 -5.12 14.48 -3.91
N LEU A 248 -4.46 15.02 -4.94
CA LEU A 248 -4.43 14.46 -6.29
C LEU A 248 -3.05 13.87 -6.54
N THR A 249 -3.00 12.61 -6.96
CA THR A 249 -1.75 11.93 -7.32
C THR A 249 -2.01 10.88 -8.40
N GLY A 250 -0.96 10.20 -8.81
CA GLY A 250 -1.06 9.02 -9.66
C GLY A 250 -0.38 9.18 -11.03
N VAL A 251 0.15 8.07 -11.52
CA VAL A 251 0.72 7.92 -12.88
C VAL A 251 0.12 6.73 -13.63
N ALA A 252 -0.50 5.79 -12.91
CA ALA A 252 -1.26 4.68 -13.49
C ALA A 252 -2.72 5.06 -13.77
N ASP A 253 -3.30 5.90 -12.92
CA ASP A 253 -4.60 6.54 -13.06
C ASP A 253 -4.58 7.85 -12.22
N ASN A 254 -5.70 8.55 -12.16
CA ASN A 254 -5.89 9.76 -11.37
C ASN A 254 -6.49 9.41 -10.01
N PHE A 255 -5.68 9.45 -8.96
CA PHE A 255 -6.12 9.16 -7.61
C PHE A 255 -6.51 10.47 -6.94
N LEU A 256 -7.79 10.61 -6.61
CA LEU A 256 -8.32 11.77 -5.92
C LEU A 256 -8.82 11.34 -4.53
N THR A 257 -8.22 11.93 -3.49
CA THR A 257 -8.75 11.87 -2.13
C THR A 257 -9.44 13.20 -1.84
N GLN A 258 -10.71 13.16 -1.45
CA GLN A 258 -11.45 14.33 -0.97
C GLN A 258 -11.74 14.14 0.51
N ILE A 259 -11.12 14.95 1.35
CA ILE A 259 -11.24 14.92 2.80
C ILE A 259 -12.25 16.00 3.19
N HIS A 260 -13.42 15.59 3.66
CA HIS A 260 -14.47 16.48 4.15
C HIS A 260 -14.22 16.85 5.61
N ILE A 261 -14.00 18.13 5.89
CA ILE A 261 -13.63 18.61 7.22
C ILE A 261 -14.89 18.85 8.06
N ASP A 262 -14.88 18.32 9.29
CA ASP A 262 -15.97 18.49 10.28
C ASP A 262 -17.31 17.89 9.80
N GLU A 263 -17.22 16.78 9.06
CA GLU A 263 -18.37 15.97 8.65
C GLU A 263 -18.37 14.63 9.40
N GLU A 264 -19.55 14.05 9.55
CA GLU A 264 -19.74 12.77 10.24
C GLU A 264 -20.24 11.70 9.26
N PHE A 265 -19.72 10.47 9.39
CA PHE A 265 -20.26 9.35 8.64
C PHE A 265 -21.65 8.93 9.15
N THR A 266 -22.50 8.52 8.21
CA THR A 266 -23.67 7.71 8.53
C THR A 266 -23.22 6.27 8.80
N ILE A 267 -23.55 5.76 9.98
CA ILE A 267 -23.21 4.40 10.41
C ILE A 267 -24.51 3.63 10.62
N GLU A 268 -24.78 2.66 9.75
CA GLU A 268 -25.93 1.76 9.87
C GLU A 268 -25.45 0.34 10.20
N GLU A 269 -26.23 -0.38 11.03
CA GLU A 269 -25.91 -1.74 11.44
C GLU A 269 -25.72 -2.66 10.22
N GLY A 270 -24.58 -3.37 10.19
CA GLY A 270 -24.22 -4.27 9.09
C GLY A 270 -23.70 -3.57 7.83
N SER A 271 -23.38 -2.28 7.89
CA SER A 271 -22.78 -1.53 6.78
C SER A 271 -21.51 -0.80 7.21
N VAL A 272 -20.65 -0.49 6.24
CA VAL A 272 -19.50 0.39 6.47
C VAL A 272 -19.93 1.86 6.61
N PRO A 273 -19.26 2.64 7.48
CA PRO A 273 -19.42 4.09 7.57
C PRO A 273 -19.29 4.77 6.20
N ARG A 274 -20.12 5.79 5.94
CA ARG A 274 -20.17 6.45 4.62
C ARG A 274 -20.78 7.85 4.70
N LEU A 275 -20.44 8.71 3.75
CA LEU A 275 -21.08 10.02 3.54
C LEU A 275 -22.24 9.91 2.55
N GLY A 276 -22.07 9.06 1.53
CA GLY A 276 -23.00 8.95 0.42
C GLY A 276 -23.94 7.74 0.51
N GLU A 277 -24.38 7.32 -0.67
CA GLU A 277 -25.14 6.07 -0.85
C GLU A 277 -24.33 4.85 -0.39
N ALA A 278 -25.04 3.77 -0.03
CA ALA A 278 -24.46 2.48 0.35
C ALA A 278 -23.86 1.71 -0.86
N VAL A 279 -22.94 2.36 -1.56
CA VAL A 279 -22.22 1.85 -2.72
C VAL A 279 -20.74 2.17 -2.54
N PRO A 280 -19.86 1.15 -2.50
CA PRO A 280 -18.43 1.35 -2.38
C PRO A 280 -17.84 2.25 -3.46
N ARG A 281 -16.80 3.01 -3.10
CA ARG A 281 -16.04 3.89 -3.97
C ARG A 281 -14.63 3.36 -4.16
N TRP A 282 -14.07 3.46 -5.36
CA TRP A 282 -12.70 3.00 -5.67
C TRP A 282 -11.64 3.52 -4.70
N TYR A 283 -11.81 4.76 -4.23
CA TYR A 283 -10.91 5.40 -3.26
C TYR A 283 -11.58 5.73 -1.92
N GLY A 284 -12.77 5.19 -1.65
CA GLY A 284 -13.54 5.47 -0.45
C GLY A 284 -14.14 6.87 -0.38
N GLU A 285 -14.66 7.19 0.80
CA GLU A 285 -15.15 8.49 1.23
C GLU A 285 -14.40 8.86 2.50
N THR A 286 -13.90 10.10 2.61
CA THR A 286 -12.99 10.50 3.69
C THR A 286 -13.53 11.71 4.45
N ILE A 287 -13.54 11.63 5.79
CA ILE A 287 -13.77 12.76 6.69
C ILE A 287 -12.50 13.09 7.46
N GLY A 288 -12.41 14.28 8.05
CA GLY A 288 -11.25 14.66 8.87
C GLY A 288 -11.45 15.87 9.76
N PHE A 289 -10.52 16.07 10.68
CA PHE A 289 -10.44 17.23 11.56
C PHE A 289 -8.97 17.59 11.85
N TRP A 290 -8.76 18.79 12.38
CA TRP A 290 -7.44 19.28 12.78
C TRP A 290 -7.19 19.07 14.29
N ASN A 291 -6.03 18.52 14.66
CA ASN A 291 -5.48 18.62 16.02
C ASN A 291 -4.11 19.30 15.97
N GLY A 292 -4.02 20.55 16.47
CA GLY A 292 -2.88 21.39 16.15
C GLY A 292 -2.67 21.38 14.64
N ASP A 293 -1.42 21.36 14.18
CA ASP A 293 -1.12 21.32 12.73
C ASP A 293 -1.22 19.91 12.12
N ASN A 294 -1.71 18.91 12.85
CA ASN A 294 -1.96 17.59 12.29
C ASN A 294 -3.37 17.52 11.67
N LEU A 295 -3.46 16.94 10.47
CA LEU A 295 -4.73 16.59 9.85
C LEU A 295 -5.00 15.11 10.08
N ILE A 296 -6.05 14.80 10.83
CA ILE A 296 -6.48 13.43 11.14
C ILE A 296 -7.68 13.10 10.27
N THR A 297 -7.66 11.95 9.62
CA THR A 297 -8.68 11.54 8.66
C THR A 297 -9.15 10.12 8.90
N TRP A 298 -10.40 9.84 8.51
CA TRP A 298 -10.97 8.50 8.46
C TRP A 298 -11.57 8.26 7.08
N THR A 299 -11.07 7.25 6.38
CA THR A 299 -11.62 6.79 5.10
C THR A 299 -12.37 5.48 5.26
N SER A 300 -13.56 5.40 4.66
CA SER A 300 -14.42 4.22 4.65
C SER A 300 -15.15 4.08 3.32
N ASN A 301 -16.09 3.13 3.22
CA ASN A 301 -16.86 2.85 2.00
C ASN A 301 -15.96 2.54 0.77
N ILE A 302 -14.88 1.80 1.00
CA ILE A 302 -13.86 1.48 -0.02
C ILE A 302 -14.30 0.26 -0.83
N GLN A 303 -14.12 0.29 -2.15
CA GLN A 303 -14.29 -0.88 -3.01
C GLN A 303 -13.10 -1.82 -2.84
N GLY A 304 -13.36 -3.03 -2.33
CA GLY A 304 -12.38 -4.10 -2.22
C GLY A 304 -11.82 -4.45 -3.60
N TRP A 305 -10.50 -4.59 -3.67
CA TRP A 305 -9.77 -4.74 -4.93
C TRP A 305 -8.39 -5.40 -4.74
N MET A 306 -7.70 -5.67 -5.85
CA MET A 306 -6.29 -6.07 -5.85
C MET A 306 -5.34 -4.88 -5.80
N THR A 307 -4.07 -5.16 -5.49
CA THR A 307 -2.96 -4.21 -5.60
C THR A 307 -1.85 -4.93 -6.37
N HIS A 308 -1.33 -4.34 -7.45
CA HIS A 308 -0.16 -4.87 -8.16
C HIS A 308 0.97 -5.24 -7.18
N GLY A 309 1.28 -6.54 -7.09
CA GLY A 309 2.39 -7.05 -6.28
C GLY A 309 2.14 -6.97 -4.77
N GLY A 310 0.93 -6.54 -4.36
CA GLY A 310 0.51 -6.43 -2.97
C GLY A 310 -0.58 -7.44 -2.63
N PHE A 311 -1.14 -7.33 -1.43
CA PHE A 311 -2.31 -8.12 -1.04
C PHE A 311 -3.62 -7.42 -1.46
N GLU A 312 -4.65 -8.23 -1.68
CA GLU A 312 -6.02 -7.73 -1.90
C GLU A 312 -6.62 -7.18 -0.60
N HIS A 313 -7.54 -6.22 -0.71
CA HIS A 313 -8.32 -5.67 0.40
C HIS A 313 -9.82 -5.87 0.19
N SER A 314 -10.58 -5.92 1.28
CA SER A 314 -12.02 -6.13 1.28
C SER A 314 -12.81 -4.81 1.17
N ASN A 315 -14.13 -4.93 1.03
CA ASN A 315 -15.05 -3.79 1.15
C ASN A 315 -15.17 -3.27 2.60
N LEU A 316 -14.67 -4.02 3.59
CA LEU A 316 -14.65 -3.62 5.00
C LEU A 316 -13.38 -2.86 5.38
N MET A 317 -12.45 -2.68 4.43
CA MET A 317 -11.25 -1.90 4.66
C MET A 317 -11.59 -0.44 5.01
N GLN A 318 -10.94 0.07 6.03
CA GLN A 318 -11.00 1.46 6.48
C GLN A 318 -9.59 1.94 6.84
N THR A 319 -9.33 3.23 6.74
CA THR A 319 -8.06 3.82 7.17
C THR A 319 -8.26 4.97 8.13
N VAL A 320 -7.37 5.07 9.12
CA VAL A 320 -7.13 6.31 9.85
C VAL A 320 -5.79 6.84 9.38
N GLU A 321 -5.77 8.00 8.76
CA GLU A 321 -4.53 8.62 8.24
C GLU A 321 -4.27 9.94 8.94
N VAL A 322 -3.03 10.14 9.39
CA VAL A 322 -2.55 11.37 10.02
C VAL A 322 -1.46 11.98 9.13
N TYR A 323 -1.67 13.23 8.76
CA TYR A 323 -0.69 14.06 8.07
C TYR A 323 -0.11 15.04 9.09
N SER A 324 1.21 15.02 9.27
CA SER A 324 1.93 15.89 10.21
C SER A 324 2.98 16.72 9.47
N PRO A 325 3.17 18.00 9.82
CA PRO A 325 4.15 18.84 9.13
C PRO A 325 5.58 18.40 9.50
N GLU A 326 6.43 18.29 8.50
CA GLU A 326 7.88 18.15 8.67
C GLU A 326 8.53 19.52 8.42
N THR A 327 9.35 20.00 9.36
CA THR A 327 10.00 21.32 9.28
C THR A 327 11.50 21.25 9.42
N ASP A 328 12.22 22.16 8.75
CA ASP A 328 13.66 22.34 8.97
C ASP A 328 13.97 23.05 10.32
N ASP A 329 15.26 23.22 10.63
CA ASP A 329 15.74 23.92 11.84
C ASP A 329 15.26 25.39 11.95
N GLN A 330 14.76 25.96 10.87
CA GLN A 330 14.24 27.33 10.81
C GLN A 330 12.71 27.39 10.92
N GLY A 331 12.04 26.23 11.00
CA GLY A 331 10.59 26.10 11.05
C GLY A 331 9.91 26.21 9.68
N ASN A 332 10.66 26.12 8.57
CA ASN A 332 10.06 26.08 7.24
C ASN A 332 9.51 24.68 6.97
N LEU A 333 8.29 24.59 6.41
CA LEU A 333 7.71 23.31 6.00
C LEU A 333 8.53 22.70 4.84
N ILE A 334 9.08 21.51 5.07
CA ILE A 334 9.85 20.74 4.09
C ILE A 334 9.13 19.48 3.60
N GLY A 335 8.00 19.12 4.22
CA GLY A 335 7.21 17.98 3.81
C GLY A 335 6.05 17.67 4.75
N LEU A 336 5.37 16.56 4.48
CA LEU A 336 4.33 16.00 5.32
C LEU A 336 4.69 14.55 5.65
N ARG A 337 4.80 14.23 6.93
CA ARG A 337 4.78 12.84 7.39
C ARG A 337 3.36 12.32 7.25
N HIS A 338 3.21 11.21 6.55
CA HIS A 338 1.93 10.54 6.35
C HIS A 338 1.98 9.16 7.00
N GLU A 339 1.23 9.02 8.09
CA GLU A 339 1.05 7.77 8.82
C GLU A 339 -0.38 7.26 8.60
N ALA A 340 -0.51 6.03 8.13
CA ALA A 340 -1.79 5.41 7.81
C ALA A 340 -1.92 4.09 8.56
N ILE A 341 -3.00 3.95 9.32
CA ILE A 341 -3.39 2.71 9.99
C ILE A 341 -4.54 2.10 9.20
N ILE A 342 -4.37 0.85 8.78
CA ILE A 342 -5.29 0.13 7.91
C ILE A 342 -5.98 -0.95 8.73
N TYR A 343 -7.30 -0.90 8.71
CA TYR A 343 -8.20 -1.85 9.34
C TYR A 343 -8.93 -2.61 8.25
N ASP A 344 -8.80 -3.93 8.22
CA ASP A 344 -9.58 -4.78 7.31
C ASP A 344 -9.82 -6.14 7.98
N PRO A 345 -10.96 -6.33 8.66
CA PRO A 345 -11.22 -7.55 9.43
C PRO A 345 -11.44 -8.79 8.56
N GLU A 346 -11.63 -8.65 7.25
CA GLU A 346 -11.68 -9.80 6.33
C GLU A 346 -10.29 -10.17 5.82
N ALA A 347 -9.46 -9.17 5.49
CA ALA A 347 -8.15 -9.40 4.90
C ALA A 347 -7.03 -9.62 5.92
N LEU A 348 -7.03 -8.85 7.00
CA LEU A 348 -5.93 -8.76 7.95
C LEU A 348 -6.25 -9.51 9.25
N VAL A 349 -5.24 -10.13 9.86
CA VAL A 349 -5.38 -10.76 11.19
C VAL A 349 -5.33 -9.74 12.33
N GLU A 350 -4.72 -8.57 12.08
CA GLU A 350 -4.65 -7.42 12.97
C GLU A 350 -4.36 -6.15 12.14
N PRO A 351 -4.68 -4.94 12.65
CA PRO A 351 -4.44 -3.71 11.90
C PRO A 351 -2.96 -3.51 11.59
N ILE A 352 -2.66 -2.93 10.43
CA ILE A 352 -1.29 -2.66 9.98
C ILE A 352 -1.08 -1.15 9.81
N ARG A 353 0.19 -0.75 9.67
CA ARG A 353 0.61 0.63 9.54
C ARG A 353 1.54 0.83 8.34
N MET A 354 1.36 1.94 7.65
CA MET A 354 2.26 2.44 6.62
C MET A 354 2.68 3.87 6.97
N VAL A 355 3.98 4.15 6.93
CA VAL A 355 4.53 5.49 7.17
C VAL A 355 5.40 5.88 5.99
N ARG A 356 5.21 7.10 5.49
CA ARG A 356 6.05 7.72 4.46
C ARG A 356 6.24 9.20 4.73
N VAL A 357 7.21 9.80 4.04
CA VAL A 357 7.39 11.25 4.00
C VAL A 357 7.10 11.75 2.59
N LEU A 358 6.16 12.68 2.50
CA LEU A 358 5.88 13.44 1.30
C LEU A 358 6.74 14.71 1.34
N GLU A 359 7.86 14.71 0.63
CA GLU A 359 8.76 15.88 0.55
C GLU A 359 8.12 17.00 -0.26
N ARG A 360 8.17 18.24 0.25
CA ARG A 360 7.67 19.42 -0.47
C ARG A 360 8.61 19.75 -1.62
N LEU A 361 8.07 19.74 -2.84
CA LEU A 361 8.80 20.09 -4.06
C LEU A 361 8.71 21.58 -4.41
N GLY A 362 7.65 22.26 -3.96
CA GLY A 362 7.43 23.68 -4.18
C GLY A 362 5.96 24.04 -4.36
N GLU A 363 5.72 25.29 -4.72
CA GLU A 363 4.41 25.85 -5.00
C GLU A 363 3.83 25.36 -6.33
N PHE A 364 2.51 25.54 -6.53
CA PHE A 364 1.86 25.18 -7.79
C PHE A 364 2.38 25.95 -9.01
N ASP A 365 2.83 27.19 -8.85
CA ASP A 365 3.36 28.02 -9.95
C ASP A 365 4.86 27.81 -10.21
N GLU A 366 5.51 27.00 -9.39
CA GLU A 366 6.92 26.60 -9.53
C GLU A 366 7.09 25.22 -10.20
N ARG A 367 5.99 24.49 -10.42
CA ARG A 367 5.97 23.11 -10.90
C ARG A 367 5.16 22.96 -12.19
N ASP A 368 5.40 21.86 -12.91
CA ASP A 368 4.57 21.52 -14.05
C ASP A 368 3.14 21.16 -13.60
N PRO A 369 2.10 21.49 -14.39
CA PRO A 369 0.74 21.09 -14.08
C PRO A 369 0.58 19.57 -13.97
N TYR A 370 -0.40 19.13 -13.18
CA TYR A 370 -0.74 17.71 -13.10
C TYR A 370 -1.12 17.18 -14.49
N ILE A 371 -0.54 16.04 -14.85
CA ILE A 371 -0.85 15.36 -16.11
C ILE A 371 -2.01 14.42 -15.86
N PHE A 372 -3.19 14.82 -16.33
CA PHE A 372 -4.36 13.95 -16.29
C PHE A 372 -4.11 12.66 -17.09
N VAL A 373 -4.31 11.52 -16.44
CA VAL A 373 -4.11 10.20 -17.04
C VAL A 373 -5.42 9.76 -17.70
N GLU A 374 -5.48 9.84 -19.03
CA GLU A 374 -6.58 9.24 -19.81
C GLU A 374 -6.14 7.86 -20.29
N CYS A 375 -6.67 6.79 -19.69
CA CYS A 375 -6.31 5.43 -20.08
C CYS A 375 -7.14 4.95 -21.27
N ASN A 376 -6.47 4.60 -22.37
CA ASN A 376 -7.09 4.01 -23.54
C ASN A 376 -6.65 2.53 -23.67
N PRO A 377 -7.57 1.56 -23.57
CA PRO A 377 -7.21 0.15 -23.52
C PRO A 377 -6.63 -0.31 -24.86
N THR A 378 -5.33 -0.58 -24.86
CA THR A 378 -4.58 -1.14 -26.00
C THR A 378 -4.01 -2.52 -25.71
N ILE A 379 -4.14 -2.99 -24.48
CA ILE A 379 -3.77 -4.33 -24.03
C ILE A 379 -5.02 -4.97 -23.42
N TYR A 380 -5.25 -6.23 -23.75
CA TYR A 380 -6.42 -6.99 -23.30
C TYR A 380 -5.96 -8.35 -22.77
N PRO A 381 -6.65 -8.92 -21.77
CA PRO A 381 -6.33 -10.23 -21.21
C PRO A 381 -6.84 -11.37 -22.13
N VAL A 382 -6.32 -11.45 -23.35
CA VAL A 382 -6.70 -12.47 -24.33
C VAL A 382 -6.15 -13.81 -23.88
N ASP A 383 -7.02 -14.81 -23.73
CA ASP A 383 -6.69 -16.15 -23.23
C ASP A 383 -5.92 -16.11 -21.90
N GLY A 384 -6.27 -15.18 -21.00
CA GLY A 384 -5.65 -15.05 -19.70
C GLY A 384 -4.22 -14.49 -19.75
N ARG A 385 -3.81 -13.80 -20.83
CA ARG A 385 -2.52 -13.11 -20.90
C ARG A 385 -2.66 -11.71 -21.48
N ALA A 386 -1.85 -10.78 -20.98
CA ALA A 386 -1.77 -9.43 -21.50
C ALA A 386 -1.29 -9.46 -22.97
N GLN A 387 -2.16 -9.07 -23.90
CA GLN A 387 -1.84 -9.01 -25.32
C GLN A 387 -2.12 -7.61 -25.89
N PRO A 388 -1.14 -6.98 -26.57
CA PRO A 388 -1.37 -5.73 -27.27
C PRO A 388 -2.28 -5.97 -28.48
N VAL A 389 -3.28 -5.11 -28.65
CA VAL A 389 -4.25 -5.16 -29.73
C VAL A 389 -4.07 -3.94 -30.62
N SER A 390 -3.81 -4.18 -31.91
CA SER A 390 -3.51 -3.10 -32.85
C SER A 390 -4.76 -2.31 -33.24
N PRO A 391 -4.64 -1.00 -33.55
CA PRO A 391 -5.76 -0.23 -34.08
C PRO A 391 -6.43 -0.90 -35.29
N GLY A 392 -7.74 -1.11 -35.22
CA GLY A 392 -8.54 -1.75 -36.29
C GLY A 392 -8.63 -3.28 -36.20
N GLN A 393 -7.93 -3.92 -35.27
CA GLN A 393 -8.11 -5.34 -34.97
C GLN A 393 -9.45 -5.56 -34.25
N VAL A 394 -10.14 -6.65 -34.62
CA VAL A 394 -11.34 -7.11 -33.93
C VAL A 394 -10.96 -8.34 -33.12
N ILE A 395 -11.35 -8.35 -31.84
CA ILE A 395 -11.14 -9.49 -30.93
C ILE A 395 -12.48 -9.89 -30.32
N ASP A 396 -12.59 -11.16 -29.91
CA ASP A 396 -13.61 -11.58 -28.98
C ASP A 396 -13.17 -11.18 -27.57
N TYR A 397 -13.98 -10.35 -26.89
CA TYR A 397 -13.66 -9.85 -25.56
C TYR A 397 -14.81 -10.13 -24.60
N LEU A 398 -14.52 -10.87 -23.54
CA LEU A 398 -15.44 -11.02 -22.42
C LEU A 398 -15.27 -9.82 -21.50
N VAL A 399 -16.35 -9.05 -21.32
CA VAL A 399 -16.37 -7.97 -20.35
C VAL A 399 -16.25 -8.56 -18.94
N PRO A 400 -15.26 -8.14 -18.14
CA PRO A 400 -15.07 -8.66 -16.79
C PRO A 400 -16.20 -8.22 -15.86
N ASP A 401 -16.49 -9.05 -14.86
CA ASP A 401 -17.25 -8.61 -13.68
C ASP A 401 -16.34 -7.74 -12.81
N TRP A 402 -16.51 -6.42 -12.93
CA TRP A 402 -15.72 -5.42 -12.22
C TRP A 402 -15.86 -5.45 -10.71
N PHE A 403 -16.81 -6.20 -10.14
CA PHE A 403 -16.97 -6.32 -8.70
C PHE A 403 -16.62 -7.74 -8.20
N GLY A 404 -16.38 -8.68 -9.11
CA GLY A 404 -16.23 -10.10 -8.83
C GLY A 404 -14.80 -10.63 -8.86
N ARG A 405 -13.78 -9.81 -8.57
CA ARG A 405 -12.34 -10.16 -8.68
C ARG A 405 -11.95 -10.68 -10.08
N PRO A 406 -12.01 -9.84 -11.12
CA PRO A 406 -11.83 -10.29 -12.50
C PRO A 406 -10.44 -10.86 -12.81
N TRP A 407 -9.38 -10.41 -12.13
CA TRP A 407 -8.04 -10.99 -12.25
C TRP A 407 -8.03 -12.48 -11.86
N ALA A 408 -8.64 -12.80 -10.71
CA ALA A 408 -8.76 -14.16 -10.23
C ALA A 408 -9.54 -14.98 -11.25
N GLN A 409 -10.75 -14.57 -11.65
CA GLN A 409 -11.54 -15.30 -12.65
C GLN A 409 -10.75 -15.64 -13.94
N MET A 410 -9.83 -14.77 -14.35
CA MET A 410 -8.93 -15.04 -15.49
C MET A 410 -7.90 -16.11 -15.17
N TRP A 411 -7.21 -16.05 -14.03
CA TRP A 411 -6.31 -17.11 -13.57
C TRP A 411 -7.03 -18.45 -13.46
N GLU A 412 -8.15 -18.46 -12.76
CA GLU A 412 -8.97 -19.64 -12.52
C GLU A 412 -9.40 -20.32 -13.83
N ARG A 413 -9.75 -19.51 -14.84
CA ARG A 413 -10.21 -20.00 -16.13
C ARG A 413 -9.10 -20.51 -17.04
N PHE A 414 -7.92 -19.88 -17.01
CA PHE A 414 -6.90 -20.08 -18.04
C PHE A 414 -5.61 -20.74 -17.53
N HIS A 415 -5.33 -20.70 -16.23
CA HIS A 415 -4.05 -21.12 -15.66
C HIS A 415 -4.19 -22.11 -14.49
N GLU A 416 -5.37 -22.29 -13.93
CA GLU A 416 -5.61 -23.17 -12.76
C GLU A 416 -6.39 -24.45 -13.11
N GLU A 417 -6.44 -24.84 -14.39
CA GLU A 417 -7.12 -26.07 -14.78
C GLU A 417 -6.49 -27.30 -14.10
N GLY A 418 -7.30 -28.01 -13.31
CA GLY A 418 -6.88 -29.21 -12.60
C GLY A 418 -6.29 -28.96 -11.21
N MET A 419 -6.19 -27.72 -10.76
CA MET A 419 -5.82 -27.40 -9.37
C MET A 419 -6.98 -27.67 -8.40
N GLU A 420 -6.65 -28.13 -7.21
CA GLU A 420 -7.60 -28.52 -6.16
C GLU A 420 -7.68 -27.42 -5.10
N ARG A 421 -8.69 -26.55 -5.23
CA ARG A 421 -8.96 -25.55 -4.19
C ARG A 421 -9.33 -26.22 -2.87
N PRO A 422 -8.87 -25.67 -1.73
CA PRO A 422 -9.37 -26.10 -0.44
C PRO A 422 -10.89 -25.90 -0.42
N GLU A 423 -11.63 -26.82 0.21
CA GLU A 423 -13.06 -26.63 0.43
C GLU A 423 -13.25 -25.39 1.30
N ASN A 424 -13.57 -24.25 0.68
CA ASN A 424 -14.05 -23.11 1.42
C ASN A 424 -15.47 -23.42 1.89
N GLU A 425 -15.70 -23.35 3.21
CA GLU A 425 -17.05 -23.04 3.71
C GLU A 425 -17.47 -21.75 3.01
N ALA A 426 -18.42 -21.85 2.09
CA ALA A 426 -18.85 -20.76 1.23
C ALA A 426 -19.32 -19.55 2.06
N LEU A 427 -18.41 -18.63 2.34
CA LEU A 427 -18.72 -17.28 2.80
C LEU A 427 -19.13 -16.50 1.54
N PHE A 428 -20.43 -16.60 1.25
CA PHE A 428 -21.19 -15.82 0.27
C PHE A 428 -21.08 -16.28 -1.19
N GLY A 429 -22.08 -17.07 -1.60
CA GLY A 429 -22.58 -16.99 -2.97
C GLY A 429 -23.38 -15.70 -3.11
N PHE A 430 -22.86 -14.78 -3.92
CA PHE A 430 -23.47 -13.60 -4.55
C PHE A 430 -24.24 -12.62 -3.65
#